data_AF-A0A9X5XAL7-F1
#
_entry.id   AF-A0A9X5XAL7-F1
#
_cell.length_a   1.000
_cell.length_b   1.000
_cell.length_c   1.000
_cell.angle_alpha   90.00
_cell.angle_beta   90.00
_cell.angle_gamma   90.00
#
_symmetry.space_group_name_H-M   'P 1'
#
loop_
_entity.id
_entity.type
_entity.pdbx_description
1 polymer ?
#
loop_
_entity_poly.entity_id
_entity_poly.type
_entity_poly.pdbx_seq_one_letter_code
_entity_poly.pdbx_strand_id
1 'polypeptide(L)'
;LWTPGGPWREAIEADLDVSVSGMWALREVTAAAEAAGTAARVQLKADTGLGRGGCQPADWPELVREALGAEERGLIDITGLWSHFACADEPGHPSIRAQLDRFREMVTYAEERGVRPEVRHIANSPATLTLPESHFDLVRTGIAVYGISPSPEIGTPADFGLRPVMTLS
;
A
#
# COMPACT_ATOMS: atom_id res chain seq x y z
N LEU A 1 8.18 -2.18 7.05
CA LEU A 1 7.18 -2.29 8.14
C LEU A 1 7.60 -1.30 9.19
N TRP A 2 6.71 -0.40 9.60
CA TRP A 2 6.97 0.49 10.72
C TRP A 2 6.89 -0.30 12.02
N THR A 3 7.78 0.00 12.97
CA THR A 3 7.81 -0.60 14.30
C THR A 3 7.33 0.44 15.32
N PRO A 4 6.68 0.02 16.42
CA PRO A 4 6.34 0.91 17.53
C PRO A 4 7.55 1.74 17.98
N GLY A 5 7.34 3.03 18.21
CA GLY A 5 8.38 3.96 18.66
C GLY A 5 9.42 4.32 17.61
N GLY A 6 9.13 4.15 16.31
CA GLY A 6 10.00 4.63 15.24
C GLY A 6 10.04 6.17 15.12
N PRO A 7 10.84 6.71 14.18
CA PRO A 7 11.14 8.14 14.04
C PRO A 7 10.01 8.92 13.33
N TRP A 8 8.80 8.96 13.91
CA TRP A 8 7.59 9.42 13.21
C TRP A 8 7.67 10.91 12.87
N ARG A 9 8.22 11.69 13.80
CA ARG A 9 8.41 13.12 13.65
C ARG A 9 9.37 13.42 12.50
N GLU A 10 10.50 12.73 12.43
CA GLU A 10 11.50 12.91 11.38
C GLU A 10 10.93 12.54 9.99
N ALA A 11 10.05 11.53 9.92
CA ALA A 11 9.36 11.19 8.68
C ALA A 11 8.39 12.29 8.24
N ILE A 12 7.66 12.91 9.19
CA ILE A 12 6.75 14.03 8.91
C ILE A 12 7.53 15.27 8.47
N GLU A 13 8.59 15.64 9.21
CA GLU A 13 9.45 16.79 8.88
C GLU A 13 10.17 16.61 7.53
N ALA A 14 10.36 15.37 7.08
CA ALA A 14 10.92 15.02 5.77
C ALA A 14 9.87 14.86 4.65
N ASP A 15 8.60 15.18 4.90
CA ASP A 15 7.50 15.11 3.93
C ASP A 15 7.31 13.71 3.33
N LEU A 16 7.38 12.68 4.17
CA LEU A 16 7.23 11.29 3.74
C LEU A 16 5.79 10.78 3.90
N ASP A 17 5.28 10.13 2.86
CA ASP A 17 4.12 9.25 2.95
C ASP A 17 4.43 8.02 3.83
N VAL A 18 3.78 7.93 4.99
CA VAL A 18 3.95 6.79 5.93
C VAL A 18 2.75 5.86 5.90
N SER A 19 2.99 4.55 5.94
CA SER A 19 1.91 3.58 5.93
C SER A 19 1.41 3.25 7.33
N VAL A 20 0.09 3.33 7.51
CA VAL A 20 -0.62 2.93 8.74
C VAL A 20 -1.43 1.66 8.47
N SER A 21 -1.25 0.67 9.34
CA SER A 21 -1.92 -0.65 9.23
C SER A 21 -2.73 -1.02 10.47
N GLY A 22 -2.81 -0.15 11.47
CA GLY A 22 -3.50 -0.43 12.71
C GLY A 22 -3.50 0.76 13.67
N MET A 23 -4.33 0.64 14.71
CA MET A 23 -4.62 1.74 15.63
C MET A 23 -3.41 2.24 16.43
N TRP A 24 -2.43 1.37 16.72
CA TRP A 24 -1.21 1.81 17.40
C TRP A 24 -0.41 2.80 16.53
N ALA A 25 -0.26 2.51 15.24
CA ALA A 25 0.49 3.36 14.32
C ALA A 25 -0.25 4.68 14.07
N LEU A 26 -1.59 4.63 13.96
CA LEU A 26 -2.40 5.84 13.84
C LEU A 26 -2.23 6.75 15.08
N ARG A 27 -2.23 6.19 16.29
CA ARG A 27 -1.98 6.96 17.53
C ARG A 27 -0.58 7.57 17.57
N GLU A 28 0.44 6.81 17.18
CA GLU A 28 1.81 7.33 17.20
C GLU A 28 2.03 8.42 16.15
N VAL A 29 1.54 8.25 14.91
CA VAL A 29 1.71 9.26 13.85
C VAL A 29 0.94 10.54 14.16
N THR A 30 -0.27 10.45 14.72
CA THR A 30 -1.07 11.63 15.11
C THR A 30 -0.44 12.40 16.26
N ALA A 31 0.11 11.71 17.27
CA ALA A 31 0.86 12.36 18.35
C ALA A 31 2.14 13.03 17.84
N ALA A 32 2.84 12.40 16.88
CA ALA A 32 4.01 12.99 16.24
C ALA A 32 3.67 14.22 15.39
N ALA A 33 2.56 14.18 14.66
CA ALA A 33 2.06 15.31 13.88
C ALA A 33 1.71 16.51 14.77
N GLU A 34 1.04 16.26 15.90
CA GLU A 34 0.75 17.30 16.90
C GLU A 34 2.04 17.92 17.46
N ALA A 35 3.03 17.09 17.82
CA ALA A 35 4.31 17.56 18.33
C ALA A 35 5.18 18.28 17.29
N ALA A 36 5.01 17.96 16.00
CA ALA A 36 5.66 18.61 14.88
C ALA A 36 4.93 19.89 14.42
N GLY A 37 3.66 20.07 14.79
CA GLY A 37 2.81 21.14 14.29
C GLY A 37 2.54 21.05 12.78
N THR A 38 2.65 19.85 12.20
CA THR A 38 2.54 19.58 10.76
C THR A 38 1.73 18.30 10.55
N ALA A 39 0.76 18.31 9.63
CA ALA A 39 -0.04 17.14 9.30
C ALA A 39 0.84 16.03 8.69
N ALA A 40 0.60 14.78 9.09
CA ALA A 40 1.31 13.64 8.52
C ALA A 40 0.62 13.11 7.26
N ARG A 41 1.39 12.83 6.20
CA ARG A 41 0.90 12.14 4.99
C ARG A 41 0.78 10.64 5.25
N VAL A 42 -0.44 10.10 5.28
CA VAL A 42 -0.72 8.72 5.69
C VAL A 42 -1.35 7.90 4.56
N GLN A 43 -0.78 6.71 4.32
CA GLN A 43 -1.38 5.70 3.45
C GLN A 43 -1.91 4.51 4.25
N LEU A 44 -3.23 4.32 4.21
CA LEU A 44 -3.90 3.21 4.90
C LEU A 44 -3.69 1.93 4.12
N LYS A 45 -3.13 0.92 4.79
CA LYS A 45 -2.88 -0.38 4.18
C LYS A 45 -3.95 -1.37 4.57
N ALA A 46 -4.64 -1.93 3.58
CA ALA A 46 -5.59 -3.02 3.72
C ALA A 46 -4.89 -4.39 3.63
N ASP A 47 -5.17 -5.29 4.56
CA ASP A 47 -4.86 -6.71 4.37
C ASP A 47 -6.00 -7.40 3.62
N THR A 48 -5.73 -7.73 2.37
CA THR A 48 -6.72 -8.34 1.46
C THR A 48 -6.60 -9.86 1.41
N GLY A 49 -5.61 -10.44 2.08
CA GLY A 49 -5.33 -11.88 2.08
C GLY A 49 -3.84 -12.26 2.11
N LEU A 50 -2.92 -11.29 2.27
CA LEU A 50 -1.49 -11.58 2.36
C LEU A 50 -1.09 -12.05 3.77
N GLY A 51 -1.77 -11.57 4.82
CA GLY A 51 -1.52 -12.00 6.20
C GLY A 51 -0.18 -11.54 6.80
N ARG A 52 0.51 -10.58 6.16
CA ARG A 52 1.82 -10.07 6.62
C ARG A 52 1.74 -8.70 7.28
N GLY A 53 0.81 -7.87 6.85
CA GLY A 53 0.60 -6.52 7.38
C GLY A 53 -0.38 -5.76 6.52
N GLY A 54 -0.97 -4.73 7.11
CA GLY A 54 -2.24 -4.17 6.65
C GLY A 54 -3.30 -4.44 7.72
N CYS A 55 -4.35 -3.63 7.71
CA CYS A 55 -5.47 -3.73 8.61
C CYS A 55 -6.42 -4.83 8.11
N GLN A 56 -6.84 -5.72 9.01
CA GLN A 56 -7.77 -6.79 8.68
C GLN A 56 -9.14 -6.20 8.31
N PRO A 57 -9.92 -6.88 7.44
CA PRO A 57 -11.25 -6.39 7.05
C PRO A 57 -12.20 -6.12 8.23
N ALA A 58 -12.07 -6.89 9.31
CA ALA A 58 -12.86 -6.72 10.53
C ALA A 58 -12.51 -5.42 11.29
N ASP A 59 -11.25 -4.99 11.23
CA ASP A 59 -10.75 -3.80 11.93
C ASP A 59 -10.78 -2.54 11.05
N TRP A 60 -10.94 -2.72 9.73
CA TRP A 60 -10.95 -1.63 8.74
C TRP A 60 -11.99 -0.54 9.04
N PRO A 61 -13.23 -0.86 9.45
CA PRO A 61 -14.19 0.14 9.89
C PRO A 61 -13.69 1.08 10.97
N GLU A 62 -13.01 0.53 11.98
CA GLU A 62 -12.47 1.32 13.09
C GLU A 62 -11.33 2.22 12.62
N LEU A 63 -10.38 1.65 11.87
CA LEU A 63 -9.22 2.39 11.38
C LEU A 63 -9.63 3.55 10.47
N VAL A 64 -10.56 3.33 9.53
CA VAL A 64 -11.05 4.38 8.62
C VAL A 64 -11.75 5.49 9.40
N ARG A 65 -12.63 5.14 10.35
CA ARG A 65 -13.34 6.12 11.17
C ARG A 65 -12.37 7.00 11.98
N GLU A 66 -11.38 6.39 12.60
CA GLU A 66 -10.39 7.10 13.42
C GLU A 66 -9.42 7.93 12.58
N ALA A 67 -9.05 7.45 11.39
CA ALA A 67 -8.23 8.20 10.45
C ALA A 67 -8.96 9.46 9.95
N LEU A 68 -10.23 9.34 9.55
CA LEU A 68 -11.04 10.50 9.18
C LEU A 68 -11.18 11.51 10.32
N GLY A 69 -11.41 11.03 11.55
CA GLY A 69 -11.45 11.92 12.72
C GLY A 69 -10.12 12.62 12.99
N ALA A 70 -8.98 12.01 12.66
CA ALA A 70 -7.67 12.65 12.75
C ALA A 70 -7.42 13.66 11.62
N GLU A 71 -7.88 13.35 10.40
CA GLU A 71 -7.84 14.25 9.24
C GLU A 71 -8.69 15.50 9.46
N GLU A 72 -9.91 15.37 10.01
CA GLU A 72 -10.76 16.50 10.41
C GLU A 72 -10.10 17.44 11.44
N ARG A 73 -9.20 16.90 12.29
CA ARG A 73 -8.42 17.68 13.25
C ARG A 73 -7.14 18.29 12.64
N GLY A 74 -6.87 18.05 11.36
CA GLY A 74 -5.67 18.52 10.67
C GLY A 74 -4.39 17.83 11.11
N LEU A 75 -4.48 16.63 11.70
CA LEU A 75 -3.31 15.87 12.18
C LEU A 75 -2.72 14.97 11.10
N ILE A 76 -3.53 14.52 10.15
CA ILE A 76 -3.07 13.69 9.04
C ILE A 76 -3.78 14.12 7.75
N ASP A 77 -3.17 13.79 6.61
CA ASP A 77 -3.83 13.75 5.31
C ASP A 77 -3.81 12.30 4.82
N ILE A 78 -4.98 11.74 4.47
CA ILE A 78 -5.04 10.36 3.95
C ILE A 78 -4.71 10.37 2.46
N THR A 79 -3.43 10.20 2.14
CA THR A 79 -2.90 10.33 0.78
C THR A 79 -3.08 9.08 -0.07
N GLY A 80 -3.29 7.91 0.55
CA GLY A 80 -3.41 6.68 -0.23
C GLY A 80 -4.09 5.50 0.45
N LEU A 81 -4.66 4.63 -0.37
CA LEU A 81 -5.23 3.34 0.03
C LEU A 81 -4.52 2.23 -0.73
N TRP A 82 -4.00 1.22 -0.02
CA TRP A 82 -3.19 0.22 -0.71
C TRP A 82 -3.18 -1.17 -0.10
N SER A 83 -2.76 -2.14 -0.92
CA SER A 83 -2.54 -3.52 -0.51
C SER A 83 -1.39 -4.17 -1.29
N HIS A 84 -1.18 -5.47 -1.11
CA HIS A 84 -0.15 -6.22 -1.80
C HIS A 84 -0.59 -7.67 -2.06
N PHE A 85 -0.37 -8.15 -3.27
CA PHE A 85 -0.68 -9.53 -3.64
C PHE A 85 0.26 -10.54 -2.97
N ALA A 86 -0.28 -11.72 -2.70
CA ALA A 86 0.47 -12.88 -2.21
C ALA A 86 1.10 -13.69 -3.34
N CYS A 87 0.32 -14.00 -4.38
CA CYS A 87 0.68 -14.95 -5.44
C CYS A 87 0.51 -14.35 -6.84
N ALA A 88 0.77 -13.04 -7.02
CA ALA A 88 0.63 -12.42 -8.35
C ALA A 88 1.63 -12.98 -9.37
N ASP A 89 2.70 -13.61 -8.91
CA ASP A 89 3.71 -14.33 -9.67
C ASP A 89 3.31 -15.75 -10.10
N GLU A 90 2.13 -16.22 -9.69
CA GLU A 90 1.50 -17.49 -10.08
C GLU A 90 0.24 -17.19 -10.94
N PRO A 91 0.35 -17.11 -12.28
CA PRO A 91 -0.77 -16.73 -13.15
C PRO A 91 -2.02 -17.61 -12.94
N GLY A 92 -3.16 -16.96 -12.67
CA GLY A 92 -4.43 -17.65 -12.44
C GLY A 92 -4.65 -18.16 -11.02
N HIS A 93 -3.72 -17.93 -10.08
CA HIS A 93 -3.92 -18.32 -8.69
C HIS A 93 -5.18 -17.66 -8.11
N PRO A 94 -6.10 -18.41 -7.48
CA PRO A 94 -7.42 -17.90 -7.06
C PRO A 94 -7.34 -16.76 -6.03
N SER A 95 -6.24 -16.68 -5.27
CA SER A 95 -6.02 -15.56 -4.33
C SER A 95 -5.93 -14.21 -5.03
N ILE A 96 -5.48 -14.13 -6.29
CA ILE A 96 -5.35 -12.86 -7.02
C ILE A 96 -6.72 -12.19 -7.14
N ARG A 97 -7.71 -12.94 -7.63
CA ARG A 97 -9.07 -12.41 -7.80
C ARG A 97 -9.69 -12.07 -6.44
N ALA A 98 -9.54 -12.95 -5.46
CA ALA A 98 -10.06 -12.73 -4.11
C ALA A 98 -9.47 -11.48 -3.43
N GLN A 99 -8.15 -11.25 -3.57
CA GLN A 99 -7.49 -10.06 -3.03
C GLN A 99 -7.90 -8.79 -3.78
N LEU A 100 -8.04 -8.85 -5.11
CA LEU A 100 -8.44 -7.70 -5.91
C LEU A 100 -9.88 -7.27 -5.62
N ASP A 101 -10.80 -8.22 -5.49
CA ASP A 101 -12.19 -7.92 -5.13
C ASP A 101 -12.27 -7.35 -3.71
N ARG A 102 -11.57 -7.94 -2.74
CA ARG A 102 -11.49 -7.40 -1.39
C ARG A 102 -10.87 -6.01 -1.34
N PHE A 103 -9.84 -5.75 -2.15
CA PHE A 103 -9.24 -4.43 -2.23
C PHE A 103 -10.25 -3.39 -2.72
N ARG A 104 -11.03 -3.71 -3.76
CA ARG A 104 -12.11 -2.84 -4.25
C ARG A 104 -13.16 -2.60 -3.17
N GLU A 105 -13.61 -3.64 -2.47
CA GLU A 105 -14.58 -3.51 -1.36
C GLU A 105 -14.07 -2.57 -0.26
N MET A 106 -12.83 -2.73 0.18
CA MET A 106 -12.23 -1.92 1.26
C MET A 106 -11.95 -0.48 0.81
N VAL A 107 -11.59 -0.27 -0.45
CA VAL A 107 -11.44 1.07 -1.06
C VAL A 107 -12.79 1.77 -1.13
N THR A 108 -13.81 1.13 -1.72
CA THR A 108 -15.17 1.67 -1.81
C THR A 108 -15.71 2.02 -0.43
N TYR A 109 -15.52 1.14 0.55
CA TYR A 109 -15.92 1.39 1.94
C TYR A 109 -15.31 2.70 2.49
N ALA A 110 -14.03 2.93 2.27
CA ALA A 110 -13.33 4.12 2.77
C ALA A 110 -13.77 5.39 2.02
N GLU A 111 -13.87 5.33 0.68
CA GLU A 111 -14.29 6.45 -0.16
C GLU A 111 -15.73 6.90 0.14
N GLU A 112 -16.67 5.95 0.35
CA GLU A 112 -18.06 6.24 0.74
C GLU A 112 -18.19 7.00 2.06
N ARG A 113 -17.18 6.86 2.95
CA ARG A 113 -17.16 7.50 4.28
C ARG A 113 -16.44 8.84 4.30
N GLY A 114 -15.83 9.23 3.19
CA GLY A 114 -15.21 10.54 3.06
C GLY A 114 -13.73 10.52 2.73
N VAL A 115 -13.06 9.36 2.73
CA VAL A 115 -11.64 9.30 2.36
C VAL A 115 -11.48 9.73 0.90
N ARG A 116 -10.52 10.60 0.62
CA ARG A 116 -10.21 11.11 -0.73
C ARG A 116 -8.73 10.90 -1.02
N PRO A 117 -8.30 9.66 -1.32
CA PRO A 117 -6.88 9.38 -1.50
C PRO A 117 -6.37 10.02 -2.79
N GLU A 118 -5.11 10.46 -2.78
CA GLU A 118 -4.39 10.87 -3.99
C GLU A 118 -4.11 9.65 -4.89
N VAL A 119 -3.82 8.49 -4.28
CA VAL A 119 -3.49 7.26 -4.99
C VAL A 119 -4.11 6.00 -4.38
N ARG A 120 -4.52 5.07 -5.25
CA ARG A 120 -4.83 3.68 -4.89
C ARG A 120 -3.84 2.76 -5.59
N HIS A 121 -3.30 1.77 -4.88
CA HIS A 121 -2.33 0.86 -5.48
C HIS A 121 -2.26 -0.53 -4.84
N ILE A 122 -2.17 -1.56 -5.68
CA ILE A 122 -1.97 -2.95 -5.25
C ILE A 122 -0.92 -3.70 -6.07
N ALA A 123 -0.77 -3.36 -7.35
CA ALA A 123 0.14 -4.03 -8.28
C ALA A 123 1.60 -3.93 -7.85
N ASN A 124 2.23 -5.09 -7.65
CA ASN A 124 3.67 -5.30 -7.63
C ASN A 124 4.18 -5.67 -9.04
N SER A 125 5.48 -5.88 -9.22
CA SER A 125 6.06 -6.24 -10.53
C SER A 125 5.27 -7.30 -11.33
N PRO A 126 4.96 -8.50 -10.80
CA PRO A 126 4.21 -9.49 -11.56
C PRO A 126 2.82 -9.01 -11.95
N ALA A 127 2.05 -8.43 -11.01
CA ALA A 127 0.73 -7.89 -11.30
C ALA A 127 0.75 -6.73 -12.32
N THR A 128 1.78 -5.88 -12.30
CA THR A 128 1.94 -4.82 -13.31
C THR A 128 2.08 -5.41 -14.71
N LEU A 129 2.84 -6.50 -14.85
CA LEU A 129 3.12 -7.13 -16.14
C LEU A 129 1.93 -7.96 -16.67
N THR A 130 1.09 -8.52 -15.79
CA THR A 130 0.08 -9.52 -16.19
C THR A 130 -1.37 -9.14 -15.88
N LEU A 131 -1.63 -8.16 -15.02
CA LEU A 131 -2.96 -7.82 -14.49
C LEU A 131 -3.27 -6.32 -14.65
N PRO A 132 -3.60 -5.83 -15.86
CA PRO A 132 -3.90 -4.41 -16.11
C PRO A 132 -5.04 -3.85 -15.24
N GLU A 133 -6.02 -4.67 -14.88
CA GLU A 133 -7.11 -4.30 -13.97
C GLU A 133 -6.69 -4.01 -12.53
N SER A 134 -5.42 -4.26 -12.19
CA SER A 134 -4.82 -4.02 -10.87
C SER A 134 -3.93 -2.77 -10.81
N HIS A 135 -3.84 -2.01 -11.91
CA HIS A 135 -2.94 -0.85 -12.00
C HIS A 135 -3.40 0.34 -11.15
N PHE A 136 -4.70 0.55 -11.01
CA PHE A 136 -5.29 1.70 -10.30
C PHE A 136 -4.58 3.02 -10.64
N ASP A 137 -4.24 3.84 -9.65
CA ASP A 137 -3.60 5.15 -9.86
C ASP A 137 -2.07 5.05 -9.80
N LEU A 138 -1.53 3.98 -9.19
CA LEU A 138 -0.09 3.76 -9.03
C LEU A 138 0.28 2.27 -9.06
N VAL A 139 1.39 1.95 -9.74
CA VAL A 139 2.01 0.62 -9.75
C VAL A 139 3.35 0.64 -9.01
N ARG A 140 3.68 -0.45 -8.27
CA ARG A 140 4.91 -0.55 -7.47
C ARG A 140 5.83 -1.62 -8.02
N THR A 141 6.52 -1.31 -9.11
CA THR A 141 7.49 -2.20 -9.75
C THR A 141 8.81 -2.21 -8.98
N GLY A 142 9.13 -3.36 -8.39
CA GLY A 142 10.40 -3.59 -7.69
C GLY A 142 11.36 -4.35 -8.59
N ILE A 143 11.25 -5.69 -8.59
CA ILE A 143 12.17 -6.57 -9.32
C ILE A 143 12.26 -6.28 -10.83
N ALA A 144 11.17 -5.83 -11.46
CA ALA A 144 11.14 -5.50 -12.89
C ALA A 144 11.98 -4.26 -13.22
N VAL A 145 12.11 -3.29 -12.29
CA VAL A 145 12.98 -2.11 -12.49
C VAL A 145 14.46 -2.52 -12.61
N TYR A 146 14.85 -3.62 -11.96
CA TYR A 146 16.20 -4.18 -12.06
C TYR A 146 16.38 -5.10 -13.27
N GLY A 147 15.37 -5.17 -14.15
CA GLY A 147 15.41 -5.95 -15.36
C GLY A 147 15.27 -7.46 -15.17
N ILE A 148 14.71 -7.88 -14.04
CA ILE A 148 14.57 -9.29 -13.66
C ILE A 148 13.09 -9.67 -13.70
N SER A 149 12.78 -10.79 -14.37
CA SER A 149 11.42 -11.34 -14.39
C SER A 149 11.03 -11.85 -13.00
N PRO A 150 9.79 -11.61 -12.52
CA PRO A 150 9.37 -12.03 -11.18
C PRO A 150 9.39 -13.55 -10.96
N SER A 151 9.00 -14.34 -11.96
CA SER A 151 9.00 -15.80 -11.94
C SER A 151 9.15 -16.35 -13.35
N PRO A 152 9.71 -17.57 -13.52
CA PRO A 152 9.72 -18.24 -14.81
C PRO A 152 8.33 -18.50 -15.40
N GLU A 153 7.31 -18.64 -14.54
CA GLU A 153 5.91 -18.86 -14.94
C GLU A 153 5.28 -17.64 -15.62
N ILE A 154 5.80 -16.44 -15.33
CA ILE A 154 5.39 -15.20 -15.98
C ILE A 154 6.10 -15.02 -17.32
N GLY A 155 7.38 -15.39 -17.40
CA GLY A 155 8.19 -15.30 -18.61
C GLY A 155 9.63 -14.89 -18.32
N THR A 156 10.39 -14.60 -19.37
CA THR A 156 11.76 -14.11 -19.30
C THR A 156 11.80 -12.57 -19.30
N PRO A 157 12.92 -11.92 -18.90
CA PRO A 157 13.07 -10.48 -19.06
C PRO A 157 12.79 -9.99 -20.48
N ALA A 158 13.21 -10.74 -21.51
CA ALA A 158 13.05 -10.35 -22.90
C ALA A 158 11.58 -10.27 -23.34
N ASP A 159 10.70 -11.12 -22.80
CA ASP A 159 9.27 -11.13 -23.12
C ASP A 159 8.56 -9.83 -22.71
N PHE A 160 9.14 -9.11 -21.73
CA PHE A 160 8.62 -7.84 -21.21
C PHE A 160 9.49 -6.63 -21.60
N GLY A 161 10.47 -6.81 -22.50
CA GLY A 161 11.41 -5.76 -22.86
C GLY A 161 12.33 -5.31 -21.71
N LEU A 162 12.52 -6.16 -20.69
CA LEU A 162 13.36 -5.90 -19.54
C LEU A 162 14.83 -6.30 -19.81
N ARG A 163 15.77 -5.52 -19.29
CA ARG A 163 17.21 -5.76 -19.40
C ARG A 163 17.84 -5.83 -18.00
N PRO A 164 18.45 -6.96 -17.60
CA PRO A 164 19.14 -7.07 -16.31
C PRO A 164 20.15 -5.94 -16.10
N VAL A 165 20.03 -5.25 -14.96
CA VAL A 165 20.84 -4.06 -14.66
C VAL A 165 22.21 -4.43 -14.06
N MET A 166 22.28 -5.52 -13.28
CA MET A 166 23.48 -5.93 -12.57
C MET A 166 24.25 -7.03 -13.30
N THR A 167 25.57 -6.97 -13.26
CA THR A 167 26.48 -8.07 -13.64
C THR A 167 27.45 -8.29 -12.48
N LEU A 168 27.63 -9.54 -12.05
CA LEU A 168 28.62 -9.93 -11.06
C LEU A 168 29.79 -10.61 -11.78
N SER A 169 31.02 -10.15 -11.53
CA SER A 169 32.25 -10.58 -12.21
C SER A 169 33.29 -11.10 -11.23
#